data_AF-A0A9Q2XPJ7-F1
#
_entry.id   AF-A0A9Q2XPJ7-F1
#
_cell.length_a   1.000
_cell.length_b   1.000
_cell.length_c   1.000
_cell.angle_alpha   90.00
_cell.angle_beta   90.00
_cell.angle_gamma   90.00
#
_symmetry.space_group_name_H-M   'P 1'
#
loop_
_entity.id
_entity.type
_entity.pdbx_description
1 polymer ?
#
loop_
_entity_poly.entity_id
_entity_poly.type
_entity_poly.pdbx_seq_one_letter_code
_entity_poly.pdbx_strand_id
1 'polypeptide(L)'
;MSGGLTSYPRTGGGGGAHGAQIDALIKLLLIPGGQPLQAEADRLIQLLQHAVGTMPPQSVVIYGKRARDALFVARLNGALALARHLQAMELCAQAWKSIHSLDSTALKGRSDAAKQKLILHAAQGGTIQELRAIKEEIGLIAWLYETSALLGEDLAGGIVAQSGTYPGSRYVGATDTFGALAYLECAGAYNVNVVVRVAIPGASQPLLVVGEAKGGKSGFGVVKTSKLIRQMGHIAPTVSQNEIMYAPSRALYMQKAMRKWKSGTAPAHVAARQQAGKLIMDAYRSLSLCYVTARGDAAVNSPIKTSRVNAECR
;
A
#
# COMPACT_ATOMS: atom_id res chain seq x y z
N MET A 1 -3.14 25.68 12.89
CA MET A 1 -1.70 25.47 12.62
C MET A 1 -1.58 24.46 11.49
N SER A 2 -1.14 24.91 10.33
CA SER A 2 -1.12 24.16 9.07
C SER A 2 0.05 23.17 9.02
N GLY A 3 -0.23 21.89 9.27
CA GLY A 3 0.72 20.79 9.05
C GLY A 3 0.72 20.34 7.59
N GLY A 4 1.35 21.11 6.71
CA GLY A 4 1.66 20.68 5.35
C GLY A 4 2.74 19.59 5.41
N LEU A 5 2.35 18.33 5.28
CA LEU A 5 3.25 17.22 4.99
C LEU A 5 3.83 17.41 3.59
N THR A 6 4.91 18.18 3.45
CA THR A 6 5.91 18.13 2.36
C THR A 6 6.93 19.26 2.53
N SER A 7 7.73 19.22 3.58
CA SER A 7 9.04 19.87 3.55
C SER A 7 10.11 18.78 3.51
N TYR A 8 10.72 18.59 2.34
CA TYR A 8 11.93 17.78 2.24
C TYR A 8 12.97 18.36 3.20
N PRO A 9 13.57 17.56 4.11
CA PRO A 9 14.69 18.05 4.91
C PRO A 9 15.81 18.50 3.95
N ARG A 10 16.30 19.73 4.14
CA ARG A 10 17.52 20.22 3.47
C ARG A 10 18.63 19.21 3.74
N THR A 11 19.26 18.74 2.67
CA THR A 11 20.34 17.76 2.65
C THR A 11 21.53 18.26 3.50
N GLY A 12 21.59 17.83 4.76
CA GLY A 12 22.84 17.80 5.52
C GLY A 12 23.77 16.79 4.84
N GLY A 13 24.99 17.24 4.52
CA GLY A 13 25.97 16.54 3.69
C GLY A 13 26.17 15.07 4.04
N GLY A 14 26.03 14.21 3.04
CA GLY A 14 26.23 12.76 3.16
C GLY A 14 26.03 11.99 1.85
N GLY A 15 25.53 12.63 0.79
CA GLY A 15 25.50 12.04 -0.54
C GLY A 15 26.83 12.29 -1.25
N GLY A 16 27.70 11.29 -1.35
CA GLY A 16 28.84 11.32 -2.27
C GLY A 16 28.40 11.46 -3.74
N ALA A 17 29.29 11.17 -4.69
CA ALA A 17 29.02 11.30 -6.13
C ALA A 17 27.71 10.62 -6.59
N HIS A 18 27.31 9.51 -5.95
CA HIS A 18 26.05 8.82 -6.23
C HIS A 18 24.80 9.63 -5.87
N GLY A 19 24.80 10.36 -4.74
CA GLY A 19 23.66 11.18 -4.34
C GLY A 19 23.39 12.30 -5.34
N ALA A 20 24.44 12.98 -5.79
CA ALA A 20 24.35 14.02 -6.81
C ALA A 20 23.83 13.49 -8.16
N GLN A 21 24.25 12.29 -8.57
CA GLN A 21 23.76 11.65 -9.79
C GLN A 21 22.27 11.26 -9.69
N ILE A 22 21.85 10.70 -8.56
CA ILE A 22 20.44 10.38 -8.28
C ILE A 22 19.59 11.65 -8.33
N ASP A 23 20.04 12.72 -7.69
CA ASP A 23 19.34 14.01 -7.68
C ASP A 23 19.19 14.61 -9.08
N ALA A 24 20.23 14.51 -9.91
CA ALA A 24 20.18 14.98 -11.29
C ALA A 24 19.12 14.21 -12.11
N LEU A 25 19.09 12.88 -12.01
CA LEU A 25 18.10 12.05 -12.70
C LEU A 25 16.67 12.31 -12.21
N ILE A 26 16.47 12.49 -10.89
CA ILE A 26 15.18 12.85 -10.32
C ILE A 26 14.67 14.18 -10.91
N LYS A 27 15.54 15.20 -11.00
CA LYS A 27 15.17 16.48 -11.60
C LYS A 27 14.73 16.34 -13.07
N LEU A 28 15.43 15.52 -13.84
CA LEU A 28 15.09 15.25 -15.24
C LEU A 28 13.72 14.56 -15.39
N LEU A 29 13.44 13.56 -14.55
CA LEU A 29 12.17 12.82 -14.56
C LEU A 29 10.95 13.68 -14.18
N LEU A 30 11.18 14.78 -13.46
CA LEU A 30 10.10 15.69 -13.04
C LEU A 30 9.80 16.78 -14.07
N ILE A 31 10.53 16.85 -15.19
CA ILE A 31 10.27 17.83 -16.25
C ILE A 31 8.97 17.44 -17.00
N PRO A 32 7.93 18.29 -17.00
CA PRO A 32 6.69 18.01 -17.73
C PRO A 32 6.89 18.06 -19.25
N GLY A 33 6.19 17.19 -20.01
CA GLY A 33 6.05 17.33 -21.46
C GLY A 33 7.27 16.96 -22.31
N GLY A 34 8.05 15.95 -21.91
CA GLY A 34 9.31 15.58 -22.55
C GLY A 34 9.27 14.35 -23.49
N GLN A 35 10.47 14.02 -23.99
CA GLN A 35 10.79 12.77 -24.70
C GLN A 35 10.64 11.55 -23.77
N PRO A 36 10.59 10.32 -24.30
CA PRO A 36 10.64 9.10 -23.48
C PRO A 36 11.89 9.08 -22.59
N LEU A 37 11.71 8.86 -21.28
CA LEU A 37 12.79 8.91 -20.26
C LEU A 37 13.20 7.51 -19.75
N GLN A 38 13.02 6.48 -20.58
CA GLN A 38 13.21 5.10 -20.16
C GLN A 38 14.67 4.82 -19.76
N ALA A 39 15.65 5.39 -20.49
CA ALA A 39 17.07 5.20 -20.20
C ALA A 39 17.46 5.87 -18.86
N GLU A 40 16.94 7.07 -18.60
CA GLU A 40 17.16 7.81 -17.35
C GLU A 40 16.53 7.07 -16.16
N ALA A 41 15.32 6.53 -16.35
CA ALA A 41 14.66 5.72 -15.34
C ALA A 41 15.43 4.44 -15.03
N ASP A 42 15.93 3.73 -16.05
CA ASP A 42 16.72 2.51 -15.88
C ASP A 42 18.04 2.80 -15.16
N ARG A 43 18.72 3.89 -15.55
CA ARG A 43 19.93 4.36 -14.87
C ARG A 43 19.68 4.74 -13.41
N LEU A 44 18.55 5.39 -13.11
CA LEU A 44 18.17 5.74 -11.74
C LEU A 44 17.99 4.48 -10.88
N ILE A 45 17.32 3.45 -11.41
CA ILE A 45 17.15 2.17 -10.71
C ILE A 45 18.51 1.49 -10.49
N GLN A 46 19.39 1.45 -11.48
CA GLN A 46 20.74 0.88 -11.32
C GLN A 46 21.56 1.61 -10.24
N LEU A 47 21.49 2.95 -10.20
CA LEU A 47 22.15 3.72 -9.15
C LEU A 47 21.59 3.43 -7.76
N LEU A 48 20.26 3.30 -7.63
CA LEU A 48 19.65 2.90 -6.35
C LEU A 48 20.03 1.48 -5.94
N GLN A 49 20.11 0.53 -6.89
CA GLN A 49 20.58 -0.82 -6.62
C GLN A 49 22.02 -0.82 -6.12
N HIS A 50 22.90 0.01 -6.69
CA HIS A 50 24.27 0.15 -6.20
C HIS A 50 24.34 0.86 -4.85
N ALA A 51 23.44 1.82 -4.59
CA ALA A 51 23.33 2.50 -3.30
C ALA A 51 22.96 1.52 -2.16
N VAL A 52 22.19 0.47 -2.46
CA VAL A 52 21.94 -0.64 -1.54
C VAL A 52 23.27 -1.36 -1.25
N GLY A 53 23.82 -1.14 -0.06
CA GLY A 53 25.08 -1.74 0.40
C GLY A 53 26.28 -0.80 0.37
N THR A 54 26.20 0.35 -0.31
CA THR A 54 27.27 1.36 -0.34
C THR A 54 26.90 2.65 0.41
N MET A 55 25.61 2.90 0.64
CA MET A 55 25.10 4.05 1.39
C MET A 55 24.46 3.63 2.71
N PRO A 56 24.41 4.52 3.73
CA PRO A 56 23.63 4.27 4.93
C PRO A 56 22.15 3.96 4.58
N PRO A 57 21.51 2.94 5.19
CA PRO A 57 20.15 2.54 4.82
C PRO A 57 19.14 3.69 4.86
N GLN A 58 19.24 4.59 5.83
CA GLN A 58 18.37 5.77 5.91
C GLN A 58 18.47 6.67 4.67
N SER A 59 19.66 6.80 4.08
CA SER A 59 19.83 7.56 2.83
C SER A 59 19.14 6.85 1.67
N VAL A 60 19.24 5.52 1.59
CA VAL A 60 18.56 4.73 0.56
C VAL A 60 17.05 4.84 0.68
N VAL A 61 16.49 4.89 1.89
CA VAL A 61 15.06 5.18 2.11
C VAL A 61 14.67 6.54 1.53
N ILE A 62 15.45 7.58 1.82
CA ILE A 62 15.19 8.95 1.32
C ILE A 62 15.24 9.00 -0.21
N TYR A 63 16.31 8.47 -0.82
CA TYR A 63 16.46 8.47 -2.28
C TYR A 63 15.46 7.54 -2.96
N GLY A 64 15.13 6.39 -2.37
CA GLY A 64 14.12 5.47 -2.86
C GLY A 64 12.73 6.10 -2.91
N LYS A 65 12.33 6.83 -1.85
CA LYS A 65 11.09 7.62 -1.83
C LYS A 65 11.04 8.66 -2.95
N ARG A 66 12.09 9.47 -3.06
CA ARG A 66 12.14 10.54 -4.07
C ARG A 66 12.18 10.00 -5.50
N ALA A 67 12.89 8.90 -5.71
CA ALA A 67 12.93 8.22 -7.00
C ALA A 67 11.58 7.57 -7.36
N ARG A 68 10.90 6.92 -6.40
CA ARG A 68 9.52 6.44 -6.59
C ARG A 68 8.64 7.58 -7.09
N ASP A 69 8.65 8.72 -6.40
CA ASP A 69 7.81 9.86 -6.73
C ASP A 69 8.10 10.39 -8.14
N ALA A 70 9.38 10.57 -8.48
CA ALA A 70 9.78 11.03 -9.80
C ALA A 70 9.42 10.05 -10.92
N LEU A 71 9.67 8.75 -10.73
CA LEU A 71 9.31 7.70 -11.69
C LEU A 71 7.79 7.57 -11.84
N PHE A 72 7.05 7.77 -10.76
CA PHE A 72 5.60 7.76 -10.79
C PHE A 72 5.04 8.97 -11.55
N VAL A 73 5.53 10.17 -11.27
CA VAL A 73 5.16 11.40 -11.98
C VAL A 73 5.49 11.29 -13.48
N ALA A 74 6.72 10.86 -13.82
CA ALA A 74 7.14 10.68 -15.20
C ALA A 74 6.23 9.69 -15.94
N ARG A 75 5.82 8.61 -15.27
CA ARG A 75 4.87 7.64 -15.82
C ARG A 75 3.49 8.24 -16.08
N LEU A 76 2.92 8.94 -15.10
CA LEU A 76 1.60 9.57 -15.24
C LEU A 76 1.58 10.66 -16.32
N ASN A 77 2.73 11.27 -16.59
CA ASN A 77 2.91 12.24 -17.67
C ASN A 77 3.20 11.58 -19.04
N GLY A 78 3.23 10.25 -19.13
CA GLY A 78 3.46 9.52 -20.37
C GLY A 78 4.94 9.43 -20.80
N ALA A 79 5.88 9.91 -19.99
CA ALA A 79 7.31 9.83 -20.29
C ALA A 79 7.90 8.43 -20.04
N LEU A 80 7.19 7.57 -19.29
CA LEU A 80 7.58 6.18 -19.03
C LEU A 80 6.43 5.22 -19.33
N ALA A 81 6.72 4.14 -20.04
CA ALA A 81 5.76 3.07 -20.28
C ALA A 81 5.67 2.10 -19.08
N LEU A 82 6.81 1.79 -18.45
CA LEU A 82 6.94 0.79 -17.41
C LEU A 82 6.78 1.35 -15.99
N ALA A 83 6.29 0.50 -15.09
CA ALA A 83 6.07 0.78 -13.67
C ALA A 83 7.38 0.85 -12.85
N ARG A 84 8.41 1.58 -13.31
CA ARG A 84 9.74 1.61 -12.68
C ARG A 84 9.70 2.08 -11.21
N HIS A 85 8.70 2.87 -10.82
CA HIS A 85 8.50 3.29 -9.44
C HIS A 85 8.33 2.12 -8.46
N LEU A 86 7.79 0.96 -8.89
CA LEU A 86 7.73 -0.24 -8.06
C LEU A 86 9.13 -0.73 -7.67
N GLN A 87 10.07 -0.76 -8.61
CA GLN A 87 11.45 -1.20 -8.33
C GLN A 87 12.12 -0.27 -7.31
N ALA A 88 11.87 1.05 -7.40
CA ALA A 88 12.34 2.00 -6.39
C ALA A 88 11.69 1.76 -5.02
N MET A 89 10.40 1.43 -4.98
CA MET A 89 9.69 1.05 -3.74
C MET A 89 10.28 -0.23 -3.12
N GLU A 90 10.67 -1.21 -3.93
CA GLU A 90 11.26 -2.45 -3.43
C GLU A 90 12.65 -2.25 -2.81
N LEU A 91 13.49 -1.43 -3.45
CA LEU A 91 14.79 -1.02 -2.90
C LEU A 91 14.63 -0.20 -1.62
N CYS A 92 13.64 0.70 -1.60
CA CYS A 92 13.25 1.42 -0.40
C CYS A 92 12.82 0.46 0.71
N ALA A 93 12.00 -0.55 0.40
CA ALA A 93 11.55 -1.55 1.36
C ALA A 93 12.69 -2.38 1.96
N GLN A 94 13.67 -2.75 1.13
CA GLN A 94 14.86 -3.48 1.60
C GLN A 94 15.64 -2.63 2.62
N ALA A 95 15.94 -1.37 2.28
CA ALA A 95 16.65 -0.47 3.18
C ALA A 95 15.84 -0.16 4.44
N TRP A 96 14.55 0.12 4.31
CA TRP A 96 13.67 0.44 5.43
C TRP A 96 13.59 -0.72 6.43
N LYS A 97 13.39 -1.95 5.96
CA LYS A 97 13.32 -3.14 6.83
C LYS A 97 14.65 -3.47 7.53
N SER A 98 15.79 -3.01 6.99
CA SER A 98 17.09 -3.20 7.63
C SER A 98 17.31 -2.34 8.89
N ILE A 99 16.52 -1.26 9.03
CA ILE A 99 16.61 -0.33 10.17
C ILE A 99 15.31 -0.25 10.99
N HIS A 100 14.20 -0.75 10.46
CA HIS A 100 12.91 -0.81 11.14
C HIS A 100 12.43 -2.26 11.22
N SER A 101 12.65 -2.89 12.37
CA SER A 101 11.95 -4.14 12.72
C SER A 101 10.49 -3.85 13.04
N LEU A 102 9.59 -4.84 12.94
CA LEU A 102 8.17 -4.68 13.32
C LEU A 102 8.02 -4.10 14.73
N ASP A 103 8.84 -4.55 15.68
CA ASP A 103 8.79 -4.10 17.07
C ASP A 103 9.31 -2.66 17.28
N SER A 104 10.03 -2.09 16.30
CA SER A 104 10.48 -0.69 16.33
C SER A 104 9.52 0.31 15.66
N THR A 105 8.37 -0.18 15.18
CA THR A 105 7.34 0.64 14.51
C THR A 105 6.15 0.91 15.42
N ALA A 106 5.30 1.86 15.04
CA ALA A 106 4.03 2.13 15.71
C ALA A 106 3.05 0.93 15.66
N LEU A 107 3.31 -0.10 14.84
CA LEU A 107 2.55 -1.35 14.84
C LEU A 107 2.82 -2.23 16.08
N LYS A 108 3.86 -1.95 16.87
CA LYS A 108 4.23 -2.77 18.05
C LYS A 108 3.03 -3.02 18.97
N GLY A 109 2.27 -1.98 19.31
CA GLY A 109 1.10 -2.12 20.19
C GLY A 109 0.03 -3.05 19.62
N ARG A 110 -0.28 -2.94 18.32
CA ARG A 110 -1.22 -3.84 17.63
C ARG A 110 -0.68 -5.28 17.57
N SER A 111 0.61 -5.42 17.28
CA SER A 111 1.32 -6.70 17.24
C SER A 111 1.25 -7.43 18.59
N ASP A 112 1.59 -6.76 19.68
CA ASP A 112 1.57 -7.36 21.01
C ASP A 112 0.14 -7.70 21.46
N ALA A 113 -0.84 -6.84 21.17
CA ALA A 113 -2.23 -7.13 21.46
C ALA A 113 -2.75 -8.35 20.67
N ALA A 114 -2.39 -8.48 19.39
CA ALA A 114 -2.75 -9.63 18.57
C ALA A 114 -2.10 -10.93 19.07
N LYS A 115 -0.82 -10.88 19.46
CA LYS A 115 -0.11 -12.01 20.10
C LYS A 115 -0.79 -12.43 21.39
N GLN A 116 -1.12 -11.48 22.26
CA GLN A 116 -1.79 -11.77 23.53
C GLN A 116 -3.16 -12.41 23.32
N LYS A 117 -3.95 -11.91 22.36
CA LYS A 117 -5.25 -12.51 22.00
C LYS A 117 -5.07 -13.94 21.48
N LEU A 118 -4.03 -14.21 20.69
CA LEU A 118 -3.74 -15.58 20.21
C LEU A 118 -3.38 -16.53 21.35
N ILE A 119 -2.59 -16.07 22.33
CA ILE A 119 -2.22 -16.85 23.52
C ILE A 119 -3.47 -17.18 24.35
N LEU A 120 -4.29 -16.16 24.64
CA LEU A 120 -5.53 -16.34 25.41
C LEU A 120 -6.51 -17.27 24.69
N HIS A 121 -6.68 -17.12 23.37
CA HIS A 121 -7.52 -18.00 22.56
C HIS A 121 -7.09 -19.47 22.67
N ALA A 122 -5.78 -19.73 22.58
CA ALA A 122 -5.22 -21.07 22.69
C ALA A 122 -5.38 -21.66 24.10
N ALA A 123 -5.26 -20.84 25.16
CA ALA A 123 -5.39 -21.29 26.53
C ALA A 123 -6.84 -21.54 26.98
N GLN A 124 -7.79 -20.75 26.47
CA GLN A 124 -9.19 -20.75 26.93
C GLN A 124 -10.15 -21.49 25.99
N GLY A 125 -9.67 -22.00 24.84
CA GLY A 125 -10.51 -22.71 23.89
C GLY A 125 -11.53 -21.80 23.18
N GLY A 126 -11.08 -20.65 22.68
CA GLY A 126 -11.97 -19.68 22.03
C GLY A 126 -12.60 -20.20 20.72
N THR A 127 -13.60 -19.48 20.23
CA THR A 127 -14.37 -19.83 19.02
C THR A 127 -13.54 -19.72 17.74
N ILE A 128 -14.03 -20.35 16.66
CA ILE A 128 -13.43 -20.25 15.31
C ILE A 128 -13.49 -18.80 14.80
N GLN A 129 -14.56 -18.07 15.13
CA GLN A 129 -14.79 -16.69 14.73
C GLN A 129 -13.78 -15.75 15.38
N GLU A 130 -13.44 -15.98 16.65
CA GLU A 130 -12.38 -15.26 17.36
C GLU A 130 -11.00 -15.57 16.78
N LEU A 131 -10.68 -16.84 16.51
CA LEU A 131 -9.41 -17.18 15.86
C LEU A 131 -9.27 -16.53 14.48
N ARG A 132 -10.36 -16.49 13.72
CA ARG A 132 -10.40 -15.79 12.43
C ARG A 132 -10.17 -14.30 12.59
N ALA A 133 -10.75 -13.67 13.62
CA ALA A 133 -10.51 -12.26 13.95
C ALA A 133 -9.04 -11.97 14.19
N ILE A 134 -8.41 -12.79 15.04
CA ILE A 134 -7.01 -12.66 15.41
C ILE A 134 -6.11 -12.80 14.19
N LYS A 135 -6.38 -13.79 13.34
CA LYS A 135 -5.63 -13.98 12.08
C LYS A 135 -5.82 -12.80 11.12
N GLU A 136 -7.04 -12.31 10.93
CA GLU A 136 -7.26 -11.14 10.08
C GLU A 136 -6.46 -9.91 10.55
N GLU A 137 -6.40 -9.66 11.86
CA GLU A 137 -5.57 -8.60 12.44
C GLU A 137 -4.06 -8.83 12.21
N ILE A 138 -3.58 -10.06 12.40
CA ILE A 138 -2.17 -10.42 12.14
C ILE A 138 -1.81 -10.21 10.66
N GLY A 139 -2.71 -10.57 9.75
CA GLY A 139 -2.53 -10.30 8.33
C GLY A 139 -2.46 -8.81 8.02
N LEU A 140 -3.30 -8.01 8.70
CA LEU A 140 -3.38 -6.57 8.52
C LEU A 140 -2.12 -5.86 9.02
N ILE A 141 -1.61 -6.27 10.18
CA ILE A 141 -0.29 -5.84 10.70
C ILE A 141 0.80 -6.13 9.67
N ALA A 142 0.82 -7.33 9.10
CA ALA A 142 1.82 -7.68 8.08
C ALA A 142 1.69 -6.84 6.82
N TRP A 143 0.47 -6.60 6.35
CA TRP A 143 0.23 -5.75 5.18
C TRP A 143 0.66 -4.30 5.41
N LEU A 144 0.31 -3.73 6.56
CA LEU A 144 0.71 -2.38 6.93
C LEU A 144 2.23 -2.26 7.06
N TYR A 145 2.90 -3.26 7.63
CA TYR A 145 4.36 -3.28 7.75
C TYR A 145 5.05 -3.36 6.37
N GLU A 146 4.64 -4.30 5.51
CA GLU A 146 5.24 -4.44 4.17
C GLU A 146 4.95 -3.22 3.28
N THR A 147 3.77 -2.61 3.43
CA THR A 147 3.42 -1.38 2.71
C THR A 147 4.16 -0.17 3.27
N SER A 148 4.34 -0.10 4.59
CA SER A 148 5.20 0.92 5.23
C SER A 148 6.61 0.87 4.69
N ALA A 149 7.17 -0.34 4.55
CA ALA A 149 8.47 -0.54 3.94
C ALA A 149 8.53 -0.06 2.49
N LEU A 150 7.56 -0.47 1.65
CA LEU A 150 7.46 -0.03 0.25
C LEU A 150 7.33 1.50 0.12
N LEU A 151 6.62 2.13 1.04
CA LEU A 151 6.42 3.57 1.05
C LEU A 151 7.56 4.34 1.72
N GLY A 152 8.44 3.65 2.47
CA GLY A 152 9.51 4.23 3.28
C GLY A 152 9.00 5.01 4.50
N GLU A 153 7.82 4.68 5.01
CA GLU A 153 7.10 5.45 6.02
C GLU A 153 6.36 4.54 6.97
N ASP A 154 6.45 4.79 8.28
CA ASP A 154 5.62 4.09 9.25
C ASP A 154 4.17 4.58 9.16
N LEU A 155 3.36 3.87 8.37
CA LEU A 155 1.95 4.19 8.17
C LEU A 155 1.17 4.19 9.48
N ALA A 156 1.54 3.31 10.41
CA ALA A 156 0.90 3.20 11.71
C ALA A 156 1.14 4.41 12.61
N GLY A 157 2.28 5.09 12.44
CA GLY A 157 2.59 6.36 13.11
C GLY A 157 1.99 7.59 12.39
N GLY A 158 1.56 7.42 11.13
CA GLY A 158 1.02 8.48 10.29
C GLY A 158 -0.49 8.37 10.08
N ILE A 159 -0.89 8.16 8.83
CA ILE A 159 -2.29 8.20 8.39
C ILE A 159 -3.22 7.20 9.13
N VAL A 160 -2.69 6.05 9.55
CA VAL A 160 -3.47 5.04 10.28
C VAL A 160 -3.79 5.52 11.69
N ALA A 161 -2.85 6.20 12.37
CA ALA A 161 -3.08 6.77 13.70
C ALA A 161 -4.18 7.86 13.69
N GLN A 162 -4.39 8.50 12.55
CA GLN A 162 -5.39 9.56 12.38
C GLN A 162 -6.78 9.02 11.98
N SER A 163 -6.94 7.69 11.87
CA SER A 163 -8.20 7.10 11.46
C SER A 163 -9.28 7.24 12.54
N GLY A 164 -10.43 7.80 12.15
CA GLY A 164 -11.63 7.78 12.97
C GLY A 164 -12.20 6.36 12.99
N THR A 165 -12.41 5.81 14.18
CA THR A 165 -13.00 4.47 14.34
C THR A 165 -14.44 4.47 13.81
N TYR A 166 -14.74 3.66 12.78
CA TYR A 166 -16.13 3.50 12.36
C TYR A 166 -16.80 2.43 13.23
N PRO A 167 -17.90 2.75 13.93
CA PRO A 167 -18.57 1.83 14.85
C PRO A 167 -19.39 0.82 14.04
N GLY A 168 -18.75 -0.28 13.67
CA GLY A 168 -19.33 -1.38 12.93
C GLY A 168 -18.23 -2.37 12.63
N SER A 169 -18.42 -3.64 13.00
CA SER A 169 -17.38 -4.67 13.04
C SER A 169 -16.30 -4.56 11.94
N ARG A 170 -15.12 -4.08 12.35
CA ARG A 170 -13.85 -4.00 11.59
C ARG A 170 -13.85 -3.09 10.36
N TYR A 171 -14.28 -1.84 10.54
CA TYR A 171 -14.03 -0.76 9.58
C TYR A 171 -13.26 0.37 10.25
N VAL A 172 -12.13 0.74 9.67
CA VAL A 172 -11.27 1.84 10.12
C VAL A 172 -10.96 2.69 8.91
N GLY A 173 -11.03 4.02 9.02
CA GLY A 173 -10.64 4.86 7.89
C GLY A 173 -10.33 6.29 8.28
N ALA A 174 -9.60 6.94 7.39
CA ALA A 174 -9.20 8.34 7.52
C ALA A 174 -9.50 9.06 6.20
N THR A 175 -9.92 10.31 6.30
CA THR A 175 -10.02 11.23 5.17
C THR A 175 -8.91 12.25 5.26
N ASP A 176 -8.50 12.79 4.11
CA ASP A 176 -7.60 13.94 4.10
C ASP A 176 -8.34 15.23 4.49
N THR A 177 -7.61 16.35 4.47
CA THR A 177 -8.14 17.69 4.77
C THR A 177 -9.24 18.15 3.83
N PHE A 178 -9.38 17.51 2.66
CA PHE A 178 -10.43 17.78 1.67
C PHE A 178 -11.62 16.82 1.78
N GLY A 179 -11.65 15.98 2.83
CA GLY A 179 -12.74 15.03 3.08
C GLY A 179 -12.72 13.80 2.17
N ALA A 180 -11.65 13.58 1.41
CA ALA A 180 -11.54 12.45 0.51
C ALA A 180 -10.82 11.26 1.20
N LEU A 181 -11.31 10.04 0.98
CA LEU A 181 -10.79 8.83 1.62
C LEU A 181 -9.30 8.63 1.33
N ALA A 182 -8.49 8.69 2.39
CA ALA A 182 -7.04 8.57 2.31
C ALA A 182 -6.56 7.22 2.87
N TYR A 183 -7.35 6.60 3.76
CA TYR A 183 -7.08 5.28 4.30
C TYR A 183 -8.37 4.52 4.61
N LEU A 184 -8.37 3.21 4.36
CA LEU A 184 -9.45 2.30 4.73
C LEU A 184 -8.89 0.92 5.08
N GLU A 185 -9.23 0.40 6.25
CA GLU A 185 -9.25 -1.03 6.56
C GLU A 185 -10.71 -1.49 6.52
N CYS A 186 -10.99 -2.57 5.82
CA CYS A 186 -12.31 -3.17 5.85
C CYS A 186 -12.28 -4.69 5.92
N ALA A 187 -13.11 -5.24 6.80
CA ALA A 187 -13.37 -6.67 6.82
C ALA A 187 -14.57 -7.03 5.93
N GLY A 188 -14.75 -8.33 5.73
CA GLY A 188 -15.90 -8.89 5.04
C GLY A 188 -15.50 -9.65 3.78
N ALA A 189 -16.35 -10.61 3.42
CA ALA A 189 -16.21 -11.30 2.15
C ALA A 189 -16.21 -10.27 1.01
N TYR A 190 -15.47 -10.57 -0.05
CA TYR A 190 -15.61 -9.85 -1.31
C TYR A 190 -15.10 -8.39 -1.29
N ASN A 191 -14.11 -8.07 -0.45
CA ASN A 191 -13.46 -6.76 -0.37
C ASN A 191 -11.98 -6.84 -0.70
N VAL A 192 -11.42 -5.75 -1.22
CA VAL A 192 -10.01 -5.40 -0.95
C VAL A 192 -9.97 -4.91 0.48
N ASN A 193 -9.11 -5.48 1.33
CA ASN A 193 -9.21 -5.25 2.76
C ASN A 193 -8.43 -4.02 3.26
N VAL A 194 -7.48 -3.49 2.47
CA VAL A 194 -6.79 -2.24 2.81
C VAL A 194 -6.62 -1.33 1.59
N VAL A 195 -6.81 -0.03 1.79
CA VAL A 195 -6.57 1.02 0.80
C VAL A 195 -5.79 2.15 1.47
N VAL A 196 -4.71 2.60 0.83
CA VAL A 196 -3.88 3.75 1.22
C VAL A 196 -3.73 4.65 0.00
N ARG A 197 -4.03 5.93 0.16
CA ARG A 197 -3.87 6.95 -0.88
C ARG A 197 -2.72 7.88 -0.52
N VAL A 198 -1.72 7.95 -1.38
CA VAL A 198 -0.53 8.78 -1.20
C VAL A 198 -0.55 9.90 -2.22
N ALA A 199 -0.65 11.14 -1.72
CA ALA A 199 -0.50 12.32 -2.57
C ALA A 199 0.99 12.49 -2.91
N ILE A 200 1.31 12.49 -4.20
CA ILE A 200 2.67 12.72 -4.70
C ILE A 200 2.70 14.11 -5.35
N PRO A 201 3.51 15.05 -4.83
CA PRO A 201 3.63 16.37 -5.45
C PRO A 201 4.04 16.28 -6.93
N GLY A 202 3.33 17.02 -7.78
CA GLY A 202 3.56 17.01 -9.23
C GLY A 202 2.87 15.87 -10.00
N ALA A 203 2.23 14.92 -9.31
CA ALA A 203 1.44 13.87 -9.95
C ALA A 203 0.01 14.36 -10.24
N SER A 204 -0.53 14.01 -11.42
CA SER A 204 -1.91 14.31 -11.81
C SER A 204 -2.95 13.48 -11.05
N GLN A 205 -2.53 12.35 -10.49
CA GLN A 205 -3.34 11.42 -9.70
C GLN A 205 -2.53 10.94 -8.49
N PRO A 206 -3.18 10.64 -7.36
CA PRO A 206 -2.48 10.04 -6.23
C PRO A 206 -2.05 8.60 -6.54
N LEU A 207 -0.95 8.18 -5.92
CA LEU A 207 -0.59 6.77 -5.86
C LEU A 207 -1.57 6.06 -4.93
N LEU A 208 -2.29 5.08 -5.45
CA LEU A 208 -3.23 4.28 -4.67
C LEU A 208 -2.62 2.90 -4.42
N VAL A 209 -2.25 2.63 -3.17
CA VAL A 209 -1.76 1.32 -2.74
C VAL A 209 -2.90 0.56 -2.07
N VAL A 210 -3.27 -0.58 -2.63
CA VAL A 210 -4.39 -1.38 -2.12
C VAL A 210 -3.97 -2.83 -2.02
N GLY A 211 -4.70 -3.64 -1.26
CA GLY A 211 -4.24 -5.01 -1.12
C GLY A 211 -5.06 -5.96 -0.30
N GLU A 212 -4.52 -7.18 -0.22
CA GLU A 212 -5.03 -8.28 0.57
C GLU A 212 -4.05 -8.64 1.69
N ALA A 213 -4.47 -8.35 2.91
CA ALA A 213 -3.92 -8.85 4.14
C ALA A 213 -4.43 -10.27 4.47
N LYS A 214 -3.52 -11.24 4.65
CA LYS A 214 -3.87 -12.62 5.08
C LYS A 214 -3.12 -13.03 6.33
N GLY A 215 -3.83 -13.63 7.28
CA GLY A 215 -3.23 -14.15 8.51
C GLY A 215 -3.22 -15.67 8.59
N GLY A 216 -2.14 -16.22 9.12
CA GLY A 216 -1.93 -17.65 9.32
C GLY A 216 -2.00 -18.44 8.01
N LYS A 217 -2.37 -19.74 8.12
CA LYS A 217 -2.41 -20.68 6.98
C LYS A 217 -3.55 -20.46 5.97
N SER A 218 -4.25 -19.32 5.98
CA SER A 218 -5.32 -19.06 5.01
C SER A 218 -4.77 -19.01 3.58
N GLY A 219 -5.39 -19.77 2.67
CA GLY A 219 -5.03 -19.75 1.24
C GLY A 219 -5.40 -18.43 0.58
N PHE A 220 -4.69 -18.09 -0.50
CA PHE A 220 -5.12 -17.05 -1.43
C PHE A 220 -6.21 -17.62 -2.34
N GLY A 221 -7.30 -16.87 -2.48
CA GLY A 221 -8.45 -17.29 -3.28
C GLY A 221 -8.39 -16.76 -4.71
N VAL A 222 -9.32 -17.24 -5.53
CA VAL A 222 -9.62 -16.69 -6.86
C VAL A 222 -11.07 -16.19 -6.89
N VAL A 223 -11.37 -15.24 -7.77
CA VAL A 223 -12.74 -14.75 -7.99
C VAL A 223 -13.11 -14.83 -9.46
N LYS A 224 -14.39 -15.06 -9.77
CA LYS A 224 -14.86 -15.08 -11.16
C LYS A 224 -14.70 -13.70 -11.79
N THR A 225 -14.14 -13.68 -13.00
CA THR A 225 -13.93 -12.47 -13.78
C THR A 225 -15.27 -11.88 -14.21
N SER A 226 -15.46 -10.57 -14.03
CA SER A 226 -16.66 -9.87 -14.50
C SER A 226 -16.54 -9.46 -15.98
N LYS A 227 -17.67 -9.20 -16.66
CA LYS A 227 -17.67 -8.67 -18.04
C LYS A 227 -16.81 -7.41 -18.19
N LEU A 228 -16.85 -6.53 -17.20
CA LEU A 228 -16.07 -5.29 -17.20
C LEU A 228 -14.57 -5.56 -17.06
N ILE A 229 -14.19 -6.54 -16.25
CA ILE A 229 -12.78 -6.95 -16.11
C ILE A 229 -12.25 -7.53 -17.44
N ARG A 230 -13.09 -8.26 -18.18
CA ARG A 230 -12.75 -8.73 -19.54
C ARG A 230 -12.58 -7.60 -20.54
N GLN A 231 -13.46 -6.58 -20.49
CA GLN A 231 -13.33 -5.38 -21.33
C GLN A 231 -12.06 -4.58 -21.03
N MET A 232 -11.49 -4.73 -19.83
CA MET A 232 -10.20 -4.15 -19.44
C MET A 232 -8.98 -4.98 -19.87
N GLY A 233 -9.19 -6.04 -20.66
CA GLY A 233 -8.13 -6.85 -21.27
C GLY A 233 -7.81 -8.16 -20.55
N HIS A 234 -8.46 -8.47 -19.43
CA HIS A 234 -8.22 -9.73 -18.72
C HIS A 234 -9.08 -10.87 -19.28
N ILE A 235 -8.44 -11.80 -19.97
CA ILE A 235 -9.11 -12.89 -20.67
C ILE A 235 -9.41 -14.11 -19.79
N ALA A 236 -8.69 -14.28 -18.69
CA ALA A 236 -8.86 -15.47 -17.86
C ALA A 236 -10.24 -15.49 -17.15
N PRO A 237 -10.86 -16.67 -16.98
CA PRO A 237 -12.19 -16.81 -16.40
C PRO A 237 -12.24 -16.47 -14.91
N THR A 238 -11.08 -16.50 -14.26
CA THR A 238 -10.86 -16.15 -12.86
C THR A 238 -9.72 -15.15 -12.71
N VAL A 239 -9.73 -14.45 -11.58
CA VAL A 239 -8.68 -13.53 -11.15
C VAL A 239 -8.15 -14.01 -9.82
N SER A 240 -6.84 -14.28 -9.73
CA SER A 240 -6.19 -14.65 -8.49
C SER A 240 -6.05 -13.46 -7.54
N GLN A 241 -6.12 -13.70 -6.24
CA GLN A 241 -5.74 -12.72 -5.22
C GLN A 241 -4.30 -12.26 -5.36
N ASN A 242 -3.44 -12.98 -6.08
CA ASN A 242 -2.08 -12.56 -6.33
C ASN A 242 -1.93 -11.67 -7.56
N GLU A 243 -2.98 -11.40 -8.32
CA GLU A 243 -2.90 -10.56 -9.52
C GLU A 243 -3.38 -9.13 -9.22
N ILE A 244 -2.77 -8.11 -9.82
CA ILE A 244 -3.28 -6.73 -9.75
C ILE A 244 -4.73 -6.60 -10.20
N MET A 245 -5.18 -7.47 -11.11
CA MET A 245 -6.56 -7.54 -11.58
C MET A 245 -7.56 -7.86 -10.48
N TYR A 246 -7.10 -8.40 -9.34
CA TYR A 246 -7.96 -8.70 -8.21
C TYR A 246 -8.62 -7.43 -7.67
N ALA A 247 -7.83 -6.38 -7.43
CA ALA A 247 -8.31 -5.11 -6.92
C ALA A 247 -9.49 -4.52 -7.72
N PRO A 248 -9.39 -4.27 -9.04
CA PRO A 248 -10.52 -3.76 -9.82
C PRO A 248 -11.68 -4.76 -9.86
N SER A 249 -11.43 -6.08 -9.82
CA SER A 249 -12.52 -7.06 -9.78
C SER A 249 -13.36 -6.93 -8.49
N ARG A 250 -12.71 -6.68 -7.35
CA ARG A 250 -13.35 -6.46 -6.06
C ARG A 250 -14.01 -5.09 -5.99
N ALA A 251 -13.37 -4.07 -6.57
CA ALA A 251 -13.86 -2.70 -6.60
C ALA A 251 -15.29 -2.60 -7.17
N LEU A 252 -15.65 -3.44 -8.14
CA LEU A 252 -17.01 -3.48 -8.70
C LEU A 252 -18.09 -3.90 -7.70
N TYR A 253 -17.74 -4.71 -6.70
CA TYR A 253 -18.65 -5.06 -5.62
C TYR A 253 -18.72 -3.92 -4.59
N MET A 254 -17.58 -3.28 -4.33
CA MET A 254 -17.48 -2.14 -3.41
C MET A 254 -18.28 -0.93 -3.92
N GLN A 255 -18.19 -0.60 -5.22
CA GLN A 255 -18.99 0.45 -5.86
C GLN A 255 -20.50 0.22 -5.76
N LYS A 256 -20.93 -1.04 -5.62
CA LYS A 256 -22.33 -1.45 -5.50
C LYS A 256 -22.79 -1.55 -4.03
N ALA A 257 -21.93 -1.27 -3.06
CA ALA A 257 -22.23 -1.45 -1.64
C ALA A 257 -23.48 -0.65 -1.19
N MET A 258 -23.71 0.53 -1.76
CA MET A 258 -24.86 1.38 -1.44
C MET A 258 -26.17 0.97 -2.16
N ARG A 259 -26.17 0.00 -3.07
CA ARG A 259 -27.38 -0.37 -3.85
C ARG A 259 -28.57 -0.83 -3.01
N LYS A 260 -28.33 -1.29 -1.77
CA LYS A 260 -29.38 -1.72 -0.82
C LYS A 260 -29.98 -0.54 -0.02
N TRP A 261 -29.38 0.64 -0.11
CA TRP A 261 -29.72 1.83 0.67
C TRP A 261 -30.35 2.92 -0.22
N LYS A 262 -31.23 2.54 -1.16
CA LYS A 262 -31.79 3.46 -2.18
C LYS A 262 -32.65 4.60 -1.61
N SER A 263 -33.18 4.43 -0.39
CA SER A 263 -34.14 5.35 0.23
C SER A 263 -33.69 5.88 1.59
N GLY A 264 -32.38 5.85 1.89
CA GLY A 264 -31.85 6.37 3.15
C GLY A 264 -30.34 6.59 3.13
N THR A 265 -29.82 7.28 4.15
CA THR A 265 -28.38 7.52 4.31
C THR A 265 -27.68 6.21 4.66
N ALA A 266 -26.81 5.72 3.78
CA ALA A 266 -26.03 4.53 4.09
C ALA A 266 -25.06 4.81 5.27
N PRO A 267 -24.74 3.80 6.09
CA PRO A 267 -23.73 3.94 7.13
C PRO A 267 -22.39 4.42 6.55
N ALA A 268 -21.65 5.24 7.30
CA ALA A 268 -20.40 5.86 6.83
C ALA A 268 -19.38 4.84 6.27
N HIS A 269 -19.26 3.66 6.89
CA HIS A 269 -18.39 2.59 6.40
C HIS A 269 -18.82 2.02 5.02
N VAL A 270 -20.11 2.05 4.70
CA VAL A 270 -20.65 1.64 3.38
C VAL A 270 -20.32 2.70 2.33
N ALA A 271 -20.41 3.98 2.69
CA ALA A 271 -20.01 5.09 1.83
C ALA A 271 -18.50 5.08 1.55
N ALA A 272 -17.68 4.90 2.59
CA ALA A 272 -16.23 4.76 2.46
C ALA A 272 -15.84 3.57 1.57
N ARG A 273 -16.53 2.43 1.71
CA ARG A 273 -16.36 1.27 0.82
C ARG A 273 -16.71 1.60 -0.63
N GLN A 274 -17.80 2.31 -0.87
CA GLN A 274 -18.16 2.74 -2.23
C GLN A 274 -17.09 3.66 -2.82
N GLN A 275 -16.62 4.63 -2.05
CA GLN A 275 -15.56 5.55 -2.46
C GLN A 275 -14.24 4.82 -2.75
N ALA A 276 -13.83 3.88 -1.90
CA ALA A 276 -12.67 3.02 -2.15
C ALA A 276 -12.81 2.24 -3.47
N GLY A 277 -13.99 1.68 -3.74
CA GLY A 277 -14.28 1.02 -5.02
C GLY A 277 -14.17 1.96 -6.23
N LYS A 278 -14.56 3.23 -6.08
CA LYS A 278 -14.37 4.26 -7.12
C LYS A 278 -12.88 4.55 -7.33
N LEU A 279 -12.16 4.86 -6.24
CA LEU A 279 -10.73 5.16 -6.27
C LEU A 279 -9.91 4.04 -6.92
N ILE A 280 -10.18 2.77 -6.59
CA ILE A 280 -9.46 1.63 -7.19
C ILE A 280 -9.64 1.57 -8.71
N MET A 281 -10.87 1.78 -9.20
CA MET A 281 -11.14 1.74 -10.64
C MET A 281 -10.51 2.92 -11.37
N ASP A 282 -10.53 4.11 -10.76
CA ASP A 282 -9.94 5.33 -11.33
C ASP A 282 -8.41 5.23 -11.36
N ALA A 283 -7.79 4.74 -10.27
CA ALA A 283 -6.35 4.52 -10.18
C ALA A 283 -5.87 3.44 -11.19
N TYR A 284 -6.63 2.37 -11.35
CA TYR A 284 -6.31 1.34 -12.34
C TYR A 284 -6.33 1.91 -13.77
N ARG A 285 -7.30 2.76 -14.10
CA ARG A 285 -7.39 3.38 -15.44
C ARG A 285 -6.32 4.42 -15.69
N SER A 286 -5.90 5.13 -14.65
CA SER A 286 -4.90 6.19 -14.73
C SER A 286 -3.46 5.72 -14.50
N LEU A 287 -3.22 4.41 -14.40
CA LEU A 287 -1.89 3.83 -14.15
C LEU A 287 -1.27 4.30 -12.82
N SER A 288 -2.13 4.52 -11.83
CA SER A 288 -1.77 5.03 -10.50
C SER A 288 -1.97 3.99 -9.38
N LEU A 289 -2.35 2.77 -9.74
CA LEU A 289 -2.65 1.67 -8.81
C LEU A 289 -1.42 0.81 -8.55
N CYS A 290 -1.08 0.62 -7.28
CA CYS A 290 -0.24 -0.49 -6.82
C CYS A 290 -1.06 -1.45 -5.97
N TYR A 291 -0.89 -2.75 -6.22
CA TYR A 291 -1.56 -3.83 -5.52
C TYR A 291 -0.53 -4.65 -4.75
N VAL A 292 -0.77 -4.85 -3.45
CA VAL A 292 0.14 -5.55 -2.55
C VAL A 292 -0.60 -6.70 -1.86
N THR A 293 -0.03 -7.89 -1.89
CA THR A 293 -0.47 -9.00 -1.03
C THR A 293 0.58 -9.30 0.02
N ALA A 294 0.12 -9.45 1.26
CA ALA A 294 0.99 -9.74 2.39
C ALA A 294 0.39 -10.81 3.29
N ARG A 295 1.28 -11.59 3.89
CA ARG A 295 0.96 -12.63 4.86
C ARG A 295 1.59 -12.30 6.21
N GLY A 296 0.77 -12.36 7.24
CA GLY A 296 1.21 -12.41 8.63
C GLY A 296 1.08 -13.83 9.16
N ASP A 297 2.18 -14.42 9.59
CA ASP A 297 2.17 -15.72 10.26
C ASP A 297 2.54 -15.55 11.73
N ALA A 298 1.77 -16.20 12.60
CA ALA A 298 2.06 -16.25 14.03
C ALA A 298 1.75 -17.64 14.54
N ALA A 299 2.63 -18.13 15.41
CA ALA A 299 2.40 -19.29 16.26
C ALA A 299 2.33 -18.82 17.71
N VAL A 300 1.69 -19.61 18.58
CA VAL A 300 1.68 -19.35 20.02
C VAL A 300 3.14 -19.24 20.49
N ASN A 301 3.46 -18.19 21.25
CA ASN A 301 4.81 -17.87 21.76
C ASN A 301 5.87 -17.52 20.69
N SER A 302 5.47 -17.20 19.46
CA SER A 302 6.39 -16.71 18.42
C SER A 302 6.08 -15.27 18.01
N PRO A 303 7.09 -14.46 17.66
CA PRO A 303 6.88 -13.17 17.04
C PRO A 303 6.04 -13.31 15.75
N ILE A 304 5.27 -12.27 15.42
CA ILE A 304 4.58 -12.19 14.14
C ILE A 304 5.66 -12.08 13.05
N LYS A 305 5.62 -13.00 12.09
CA LYS A 305 6.42 -12.95 10.87
C LYS A 305 5.60 -12.32 9.77
N THR A 306 6.17 -11.33 9.09
CA THR A 306 5.54 -10.69 7.93
C THR A 306 6.22 -11.18 6.66
N SER A 307 5.45 -11.32 5.59
CA SER A 307 5.99 -11.63 4.28
C SER A 307 5.15 -10.97 3.20
N ARG A 308 5.79 -10.17 2.35
CA ARG A 308 5.19 -9.70 1.11
C ARG A 308 5.15 -10.87 0.13
N VAL A 309 3.97 -11.19 -0.36
CA VAL A 309 3.76 -12.30 -1.31
C VAL A 309 3.84 -11.79 -2.74
N ASN A 310 3.21 -10.64 -3.01
CA ASN A 310 3.31 -9.98 -4.30
C ASN A 310 3.19 -8.45 -4.15
N ALA A 311 3.80 -7.72 -5.08
CA ALA A 311 3.53 -6.32 -5.33
C ALA A 311 3.56 -6.07 -6.84
N GLU A 312 2.50 -5.47 -7.37
CA GLU A 312 2.38 -5.10 -8.78
C GLU A 312 1.89 -3.66 -8.89
N CYS A 313 2.37 -2.91 -9.88
CA CYS A 313 1.87 -1.57 -10.16
C CYS A 313 1.47 -1.45 -11.63
N ARG A 314 0.29 -0.89 -11.86
CA ARG A 314 -0.28 -0.70 -13.20
C ARG A 314 0.16 0.60 -13.81
#